data_AF-A0A9D4RAE0-F1
#
_entry.id   AF-A0A9D4RAE0-F1
#
_cell.length_a   1.000
_cell.length_b   1.000
_cell.length_c   1.000
_cell.angle_alpha   90.00
_cell.angle_beta   90.00
_cell.angle_gamma   90.00
#
_symmetry.space_group_name_H-M   'P 1'
#
loop_
_entity.id
_entity.type
_entity.pdbx_description
1 polymer ?
#
loop_
_entity_poly.entity_id
_entity_poly.type
_entity_poly.pdbx_seq_one_letter_code
_entity_poly.pdbx_strand_id
1 'polypeptide(L)'
;MTIATATLVVTTTDHYIMTIAAATLVVTTTDHYIMTIATATLVVTTTDHYIMTIAVATLVVTTTDHYIMTIAAATLVVTTTAS
;
A
#
# COMPACT_ATOMS: atom_id res chain seq x y z
N MET A 1 2.93 6.96 12.01
CA MET A 1 4.00 6.16 11.39
C MET A 1 4.14 4.86 12.17
N THR A 2 4.14 3.72 11.48
CA THR A 2 4.28 2.39 12.09
C THR A 2 5.39 1.61 11.39
N ILE A 3 6.22 0.90 12.16
CA ILE A 3 7.36 0.12 11.65
C ILE A 3 7.28 -1.31 12.21
N ALA A 4 7.42 -2.31 11.33
CA ALA A 4 7.45 -3.72 11.71
C ALA A 4 8.58 -4.48 11.02
N THR A 5 9.21 -5.42 11.72
CA THR A 5 10.23 -6.32 11.15
C THR A 5 9.63 -7.61 10.59
N ALA A 6 8.37 -7.89 10.89
CA ALA A 6 7.65 -9.08 10.48
C ALA A 6 6.42 -8.69 9.63
N THR A 7 5.36 -9.49 9.70
CA THR A 7 4.09 -9.16 9.04
C THR A 7 3.37 -8.06 9.80
N LEU A 8 2.92 -7.03 9.08
CA LEU A 8 2.05 -5.97 9.60
C LEU A 8 0.76 -5.93 8.78
N VAL A 9 -0.37 -5.97 9.49
CA VAL A 9 -1.70 -5.76 8.91
C VAL A 9 -2.25 -4.45 9.46
N VAL A 10 -2.63 -3.54 8.57
CA VAL A 10 -3.21 -2.25 8.92
C VAL A 10 -4.60 -2.16 8.32
N THR A 11 -5.58 -1.92 9.18
CA THR A 11 -6.96 -1.65 8.78
C THR A 11 -7.44 -0.41 9.52
N THR A 12 -7.73 0.66 8.78
CA THR A 12 -8.13 1.94 9.37
C THR A 12 -9.02 2.73 8.40
N THR A 13 -9.50 3.88 8.87
CA THR A 13 -10.26 4.88 8.12
C THR A 13 -9.69 6.28 8.41
N ASP A 14 -8.38 6.36 8.65
CA ASP A 14 -7.72 7.60 9.01
C ASP A 14 -7.65 8.53 7.79
N HIS A 15 -6.98 9.69 7.90
CA HIS A 15 -6.78 10.55 6.72
C HIS A 15 -5.38 10.37 6.10
N TYR A 16 -4.44 9.77 6.83
CA TYR A 16 -3.04 9.65 6.43
C TYR A 16 -2.37 8.42 7.02
N ILE A 17 -1.81 7.56 6.17
CA ILE A 17 -1.06 6.37 6.59
C ILE A 17 0.40 6.48 6.17
N MET A 18 1.30 6.19 7.11
CA MET A 18 2.71 5.96 6.86
C MET A 18 3.17 4.67 7.55
N THR A 19 3.53 3.66 6.77
CA THR A 19 3.91 2.33 7.30
C THR A 19 5.12 1.74 6.58
N ILE A 20 5.97 1.06 7.34
CA ILE A 20 7.17 0.37 6.84
C ILE A 20 7.19 -1.05 7.40
N ALA A 21 7.35 -2.06 6.53
CA ALA A 21 7.54 -3.46 6.96
C ALA A 21 8.72 -4.13 6.27
N ALA A 22 9.54 -4.88 7.01
CA ALA A 22 10.64 -5.64 6.42
C ALA A 22 10.19 -6.94 5.73
N ALA A 23 9.07 -7.53 6.13
CA ALA A 23 8.55 -8.76 5.51
C ALA A 23 7.29 -8.45 4.67
N THR A 24 6.12 -8.63 5.27
CA THR A 24 4.83 -8.47 4.59
C THR A 24 4.06 -7.30 5.19
N LEU A 25 3.53 -6.45 4.33
CA LEU A 25 2.62 -5.37 4.71
C LEU A 25 1.30 -5.54 3.96
N VAL A 26 0.21 -5.63 4.70
CA VAL A 26 -1.15 -5.61 4.15
C VAL A 26 -1.85 -4.37 4.68
N VAL A 27 -2.32 -3.51 3.77
CA VAL A 27 -3.05 -2.29 4.11
C VAL A 27 -4.43 -2.35 3.47
N THR A 28 -5.46 -2.13 4.29
CA THR A 28 -6.84 -1.96 3.85
C THR A 28 -7.40 -0.70 4.46
N THR A 29 -7.78 0.27 3.64
CA THR A 29 -8.15 1.61 4.16
C THR A 29 -9.05 2.40 3.22
N THR A 30 -9.63 3.49 3.71
CA THR A 30 -10.46 4.42 2.93
C THR A 30 -10.05 5.88 3.20
N ASP A 31 -8.76 6.16 3.08
CA ASP A 31 -8.11 7.38 3.53
C ASP A 31 -7.86 8.36 2.36
N HIS A 32 -7.18 9.48 2.60
CA HIS A 32 -6.86 10.44 1.53
C HIS A 32 -5.43 10.32 1.00
N TYR A 33 -4.48 9.83 1.82
CA TYR A 33 -3.06 9.71 1.45
C TYR A 33 -2.39 8.48 2.08
N ILE A 34 -1.81 7.61 1.25
CA ILE A 34 -1.04 6.44 1.70
C ILE A 34 0.43 6.58 1.29
N MET A 35 1.34 6.37 2.25
CA MET A 35 2.75 6.11 2.01
C MET A 35 3.17 4.79 2.66
N THR A 36 3.55 3.80 1.85
CA THR A 36 3.90 2.45 2.34
C THR A 36 5.19 1.94 1.71
N ILE A 37 6.00 1.25 2.52
CA ILE A 37 7.24 0.60 2.07
C ILE A 37 7.28 -0.83 2.61
N ALA A 38 7.51 -1.81 1.74
CA ALA A 38 7.80 -3.19 2.15
C ALA A 38 9.03 -3.77 1.45
N THR A 39 9.80 -4.61 2.12
CA THR A 39 10.91 -5.31 1.46
C THR A 39 10.43 -6.57 0.74
N ALA A 40 9.67 -7.47 1.36
CA ALA A 40 9.19 -8.67 0.65
C ALA A 40 7.88 -8.42 -0.10
N THR A 41 6.76 -8.29 0.61
CA THR A 41 5.43 -8.21 -0.03
C THR A 41 4.63 -7.04 0.51
N LEU A 42 4.05 -6.26 -0.40
CA LEU A 42 3.11 -5.19 -0.11
C LEU A 42 1.79 -5.45 -0.84
N VAL A 43 0.70 -5.52 -0.08
CA VAL A 43 -0.67 -5.59 -0.59
C VAL A 43 -1.44 -4.38 -0.08
N VAL A 44 -1.98 -3.59 -0.98
CA VAL A 44 -2.78 -2.41 -0.64
C VAL A 44 -4.14 -2.51 -1.30
N THR A 45 -5.21 -2.38 -0.51
CA THR A 45 -6.59 -2.28 -0.98
C THR A 45 -7.21 -1.01 -0.42
N THR A 46 -7.68 -0.12 -1.28
CA THR A 46 -7.91 1.26 -0.88
C THR A 46 -8.86 2.02 -1.80
N THR A 47 -9.59 2.97 -1.24
CA THR A 47 -10.39 3.94 -1.99
C THR A 47 -9.84 5.37 -1.83
N ASP A 48 -8.52 5.59 -1.96
CA ASP A 48 -7.83 6.85 -1.54
C ASP A 48 -7.18 7.75 -2.60
N HIS A 49 -7.40 9.08 -2.55
CA HIS A 49 -6.96 10.10 -3.56
C HIS A 49 -5.50 10.03 -4.04
N TYR A 50 -4.58 9.65 -3.15
CA TYR A 50 -3.16 9.60 -3.48
C TYR A 50 -2.44 8.45 -2.81
N ILE A 51 -1.80 7.60 -3.62
CA ILE A 51 -1.12 6.39 -3.15
C ILE A 51 0.35 6.42 -3.59
N MET A 52 1.26 6.34 -2.62
CA MET A 52 2.69 6.12 -2.85
C MET A 52 3.13 4.80 -2.18
N THR A 53 3.55 3.84 -3.00
CA THR A 53 3.88 2.48 -2.55
C THR A 53 5.21 2.05 -3.12
N ILE A 54 6.04 1.43 -2.27
CA ILE A 54 7.34 0.87 -2.68
C ILE A 54 7.43 -0.56 -2.14
N ALA A 55 7.71 -1.52 -3.02
CA ALA A 55 8.05 -2.89 -2.64
C ALA A 55 9.34 -3.38 -3.33
N VAL A 56 10.17 -4.18 -2.66
CA VAL A 56 11.30 -4.82 -3.34
C VAL A 56 10.84 -6.06 -4.11
N ALA A 57 10.19 -7.04 -3.47
CA ALA A 57 9.78 -8.25 -4.20
C ALA A 57 8.41 -8.11 -4.89
N THR A 58 7.31 -8.04 -4.13
CA THR A 58 5.96 -8.07 -4.72
C THR A 58 5.12 -6.89 -4.24
N LEU A 59 4.51 -6.18 -5.17
CA LEU A 59 3.54 -5.12 -4.94
C LEU A 59 2.21 -5.47 -5.62
N VAL A 60 1.13 -5.51 -4.84
CA VAL A 60 -0.25 -5.62 -5.31
C VAL A 60 -1.04 -4.43 -4.81
N VAL A 61 -1.63 -3.66 -5.71
CA VAL A 61 -2.48 -2.50 -5.39
C VAL A 61 -3.85 -2.69 -6.05
N THR A 62 -4.91 -2.61 -5.26
CA THR A 62 -6.29 -2.57 -5.74
C THR A 62 -6.95 -1.28 -5.28
N THR A 63 -7.52 -0.50 -6.22
CA THR A 63 -8.08 0.81 -5.88
C THR A 63 -9.16 1.32 -6.83
N THR A 64 -10.00 2.28 -6.39
CA THR A 64 -11.13 2.78 -7.18
C THR A 64 -10.91 4.14 -7.90
N ASP A 65 -10.26 5.17 -7.33
CA ASP A 65 -10.43 6.55 -7.89
C ASP A 65 -9.20 7.50 -7.93
N HIS A 66 -7.96 7.06 -8.21
CA HIS A 66 -6.82 7.79 -7.60
C HIS A 66 -5.55 8.01 -8.41
N TYR A 67 -4.71 8.96 -7.94
CA TYR A 67 -3.34 9.15 -8.41
C TYR A 67 -2.41 8.14 -7.71
N ILE A 68 -1.82 7.25 -8.50
CA ILE A 68 -1.03 6.12 -7.98
C ILE A 68 0.42 6.26 -8.45
N MET A 69 1.34 6.23 -7.49
CA MET A 69 2.76 6.04 -7.72
C MET A 69 3.22 4.75 -7.05
N THR A 70 3.61 3.77 -7.87
CA THR A 70 4.06 2.45 -7.43
C THR A 70 5.47 2.19 -7.92
N ILE A 71 6.35 1.70 -7.03
CA ILE A 71 7.67 1.20 -7.39
C ILE A 71 7.77 -0.25 -6.90
N ALA A 72 8.06 -1.17 -7.82
CA ALA A 72 8.35 -2.56 -7.48
C ALA A 72 9.62 -3.02 -8.22
N ALA A 73 10.50 -3.78 -7.55
CA ALA A 73 11.70 -4.28 -8.21
C ALA A 73 11.51 -5.63 -8.93
N ALA A 74 10.59 -6.50 -8.47
CA ALA A 74 10.34 -7.79 -9.13
C ALA A 74 8.93 -7.95 -9.72
N THR A 75 7.86 -7.74 -8.93
CA THR A 75 6.48 -7.92 -9.43
C THR A 75 5.59 -6.75 -9.03
N LEU A 76 4.90 -6.18 -10.01
CA LEU A 76 3.89 -5.13 -9.84
C LEU A 76 2.56 -5.58 -10.44
N VAL A 77 1.52 -5.60 -9.61
CA VAL A 77 0.13 -5.76 -10.04
C VAL A 77 -0.66 -4.56 -9.56
N VAL A 78 -1.28 -3.84 -10.49
CA VAL A 78 -2.18 -2.72 -10.18
C VAL A 78 -3.54 -3.01 -10.81
N THR A 79 -4.58 -3.01 -10.00
CA THR A 79 -5.98 -3.14 -10.43
C THR A 79 -6.72 -1.88 -10.05
N THR A 80 -7.27 -1.20 -11.05
CA THR A 80 -8.14 -0.03 -10.86
C THR A 80 -9.55 -0.36 -11.31
N THR A 81 -10.54 0.07 -10.54
CA THR A 81 -11.97 -0.08 -10.90
C THR A 81 -12.61 1.30 -10.93
N ALA A 82 -13.12 1.75 -12.08
CA ALA A 82 -13.79 3.04 -12.16
C ALA A 82 -15.03 3.09 -11.24
N SER A 83 -15.16 4.16 -10.44
CA SER A 83 -16.43 4.53 -9.78
C SER A 83 -17.44 5.09 -10.77
#